data_AF-L0FVM5-F1
#
_entry.id   AF-L0FVM5-F1
#
_cell.length_a   1.000
_cell.length_b   1.000
_cell.length_c   1.000
_cell.angle_alpha   90.00
_cell.angle_beta   90.00
_cell.angle_gamma   90.00
#
_symmetry.space_group_name_H-M   'P 1'
#
loop_
_entity.id
_entity.type
_entity.pdbx_description
1 polymer ?
#
loop_
_entity_poly.entity_id
_entity_poly.type
_entity_poly.pdbx_seq_one_letter_code
_entity_poly.pdbx_strand_id
1 'polypeptide(L)'
;MKRYLLLLTAFLLQQLAFGQLIERNFFGDLEYHSRNGEYKATLEKNVFNDLVFSDNMHNKITFEEKYLHWEYGDLLKNEREEHMFLMDLVRQYRRESHYKATYEIDIFNNLVIEDNRSYKLEVGEDIFGNITHEESINGHRIAITREKDGGLIYESNSQKASLQKDIFDRWIYEDSRENKLVFTNTSWANMERKYGNHERIFQHFMDELLFIENNPSPRIRRSRDH
;
A
#
# COMPACT_ATOMS: atom_id res chain seq x y z
N MET A 1 4.03 26.40 -54.49
CA MET A 1 3.05 26.05 -53.44
C MET A 1 3.00 24.55 -53.12
N LYS A 2 2.94 23.62 -54.10
CA LYS A 2 2.86 22.16 -53.84
C LYS A 2 4.04 21.55 -53.04
N ARG A 3 5.28 22.03 -53.23
CA ARG A 3 6.47 21.53 -52.53
C ARG A 3 6.51 21.89 -51.03
N TYR A 4 6.04 23.09 -50.68
CA TYR A 4 5.94 23.52 -49.29
C TYR A 4 4.76 22.85 -48.57
N LEU A 5 3.68 22.53 -49.30
CA LEU A 5 2.55 21.77 -48.77
C LEU A 5 2.98 20.35 -48.36
N LEU A 6 3.80 19.67 -49.18
CA LEU A 6 4.35 18.34 -48.90
C LEU A 6 5.29 18.32 -47.67
N LEU A 7 6.12 19.35 -47.51
CA LEU A 7 6.99 19.50 -46.33
C LEU A 7 6.19 19.81 -45.06
N LEU A 8 5.14 20.64 -45.16
CA LEU A 8 4.23 20.92 -44.04
C LEU A 8 3.45 19.67 -43.62
N THR A 9 2.97 18.87 -44.58
CA THR A 9 2.30 17.59 -44.29
C THR A 9 3.26 16.57 -43.68
N ALA A 10 4.51 16.50 -44.14
CA ALA A 10 5.53 15.62 -43.55
C ALA A 10 5.89 16.05 -42.11
N PHE A 11 5.97 17.36 -41.85
CA PHE A 11 6.22 17.90 -40.51
C PHE A 11 5.01 17.69 -39.57
N LEU A 12 3.78 17.85 -40.06
CA LEU A 12 2.55 17.55 -39.31
C LEU A 12 2.39 16.04 -39.06
N LEU A 13 2.77 15.17 -40.00
CA LEU A 13 2.79 13.71 -39.82
C LEU A 13 3.86 13.28 -38.81
N GLN A 14 5.02 13.95 -38.78
CA GLN A 14 6.01 13.75 -37.73
C GLN A 14 5.46 14.15 -36.37
N GLN A 15 4.75 15.28 -36.26
CA GLN A 15 4.10 15.71 -35.01
C GLN A 15 3.02 14.72 -34.53
N LEU A 16 2.28 14.10 -35.45
CA LEU A 16 1.28 13.05 -35.13
C LEU A 16 1.92 11.73 -34.66
N ALA A 17 3.12 11.41 -35.13
CA ALA A 17 3.88 10.22 -34.69
C ALA A 17 4.47 10.35 -33.26
N PHE A 18 4.41 11.53 -32.64
CA PHE A 18 4.87 11.77 -31.26
C PHE A 18 3.73 11.72 -30.22
N GLY A 19 2.55 11.21 -30.60
CA GLY A 19 1.31 11.41 -29.85
C GLY A 19 0.90 10.34 -28.84
N GLN A 20 1.40 9.10 -28.94
CA GLN A 20 0.97 8.00 -28.06
C GLN A 20 2.20 7.21 -27.60
N LEU A 21 2.48 7.26 -26.30
CA LEU A 21 3.49 6.41 -25.66
C LEU A 21 2.94 5.02 -25.35
N ILE A 22 1.62 4.84 -25.45
CA ILE A 22 0.92 3.58 -25.24
C ILE A 22 0.16 3.23 -26.51
N GLU A 23 0.36 2.02 -26.98
CA GLU A 23 -0.35 1.44 -28.14
C GLU A 23 -0.93 0.08 -27.76
N ARG A 24 -1.92 -0.40 -28.52
CA ARG A 24 -2.40 -1.78 -28.40
C ARG A 24 -1.74 -2.67 -29.43
N ASN A 25 -1.24 -3.83 -29.00
CA ASN A 25 -0.71 -4.82 -29.91
C ASN A 25 -1.84 -5.63 -30.59
N PHE A 26 -1.47 -6.57 -31.47
CA PHE A 26 -2.44 -7.41 -32.20
C PHE A 26 -3.31 -8.29 -31.28
N PHE A 27 -2.81 -8.62 -30.07
CA PHE A 27 -3.52 -9.43 -29.07
C PHE A 27 -4.42 -8.58 -28.17
N GLY A 28 -4.36 -7.25 -28.28
CA GLY A 28 -5.13 -6.30 -27.48
C GLY A 28 -4.43 -5.81 -26.22
N ASP A 29 -3.20 -6.26 -25.95
CA ASP A 29 -2.40 -5.85 -24.81
C ASP A 29 -1.87 -4.43 -24.99
N LEU A 30 -1.62 -3.73 -23.88
CA LEU A 30 -1.07 -2.38 -23.91
C LEU A 30 0.46 -2.42 -23.88
N GLU A 31 1.09 -1.75 -24.82
CA GLU A 31 2.54 -1.61 -24.92
C GLU A 31 2.95 -0.15 -24.71
N TYR A 32 3.84 0.09 -23.76
CA TYR A 32 4.45 1.39 -23.51
C TYR A 32 5.84 1.48 -24.13
N HIS A 33 6.12 2.60 -24.80
CA HIS A 33 7.44 2.96 -25.27
C HIS A 33 7.83 4.35 -24.77
N SER A 34 8.96 4.44 -24.08
CA SER A 34 9.56 5.73 -23.74
C SER A 34 9.98 6.50 -24.98
N ARG A 35 10.02 7.84 -24.90
CA ARG A 35 10.35 8.72 -26.03
C ARG A 35 11.72 8.46 -26.67
N ASN A 36 12.69 7.98 -25.89
CA ASN A 36 14.02 7.61 -26.38
C ASN A 36 14.13 6.13 -26.77
N GLY A 37 13.06 5.33 -26.57
CA GLY A 37 12.99 3.91 -26.89
C GLY A 37 13.74 2.99 -25.93
N GLU A 38 14.38 3.52 -24.89
CA GLU A 38 15.22 2.73 -23.97
C GLU A 38 14.41 1.89 -23.00
N TYR A 39 13.27 2.41 -22.55
CA TYR A 39 12.34 1.70 -21.66
C TYR A 39 11.09 1.26 -22.43
N LYS A 40 10.71 0.01 -22.22
CA LYS A 40 9.52 -0.65 -22.79
C LYS A 40 8.81 -1.44 -21.71
N ALA A 41 7.49 -1.34 -21.66
CA ALA A 41 6.67 -2.13 -20.75
C ALA A 41 5.42 -2.63 -21.45
N THR A 42 4.85 -3.72 -20.95
CA THR A 42 3.63 -4.33 -21.46
C THR A 42 2.69 -4.60 -20.30
N LEU A 43 1.40 -4.45 -20.55
CA LEU A 43 0.32 -4.83 -19.66
C LEU A 43 -0.63 -5.74 -20.44
N GLU A 44 -0.60 -7.02 -20.10
CA GLU A 44 -1.31 -8.08 -20.82
C GLU A 44 -2.23 -8.87 -19.88
N LYS A 45 -3.25 -9.53 -20.44
CA LYS A 45 -4.07 -10.49 -19.69
C LYS A 45 -3.53 -11.90 -19.89
N ASN A 46 -3.34 -12.63 -18.80
CA ASN A 46 -2.95 -14.04 -18.87
C ASN A 46 -4.18 -14.95 -19.13
N VAL A 47 -3.97 -16.27 -19.14
CA VAL A 47 -5.03 -17.27 -19.37
C VAL A 47 -6.11 -17.35 -18.28
N PHE A 48 -5.87 -16.75 -17.12
CA PHE A 48 -6.80 -16.63 -16.00
C PHE A 48 -7.45 -15.25 -15.92
N ASN A 49 -7.27 -14.40 -16.94
CA ASN A 49 -7.67 -12.99 -16.98
C ASN A 49 -6.94 -12.08 -15.98
N ASP A 50 -5.90 -12.57 -15.28
CA ASP A 50 -5.07 -11.72 -14.45
C ASP A 50 -4.33 -10.72 -15.32
N LEU A 51 -4.12 -9.52 -14.77
CA LEU A 51 -3.41 -8.47 -15.44
C LEU A 51 -1.92 -8.55 -15.06
N VAL A 52 -1.07 -8.71 -16.06
CA VAL A 52 0.37 -8.89 -15.89
C VAL A 52 1.11 -7.71 -16.50
N PHE A 53 1.77 -6.94 -15.65
CA PHE A 53 2.74 -5.95 -16.07
C PHE A 53 4.12 -6.59 -16.20
N SER A 54 4.83 -6.29 -17.27
CA SER A 54 6.24 -6.62 -17.43
C SER A 54 7.00 -5.52 -18.15
N ASP A 55 8.31 -5.44 -17.95
CA ASP A 55 9.15 -4.47 -18.64
C ASP A 55 10.51 -5.03 -19.06
N ASN A 56 11.25 -4.22 -19.82
CA ASN A 56 12.59 -4.57 -20.27
C ASN A 56 13.68 -4.40 -19.19
N MET A 57 13.31 -4.13 -17.93
CA MET A 57 14.16 -4.18 -16.74
C MET A 57 13.96 -5.47 -15.92
N HIS A 58 13.22 -6.43 -16.49
CA HIS A 58 12.86 -7.71 -15.87
C HIS A 58 11.93 -7.58 -14.65
N ASN A 59 11.19 -6.48 -14.55
CA ASN A 59 10.12 -6.37 -13.57
C ASN A 59 8.89 -7.16 -14.04
N LYS A 60 8.16 -7.78 -13.11
CA LYS A 60 6.91 -8.50 -13.38
C LYS A 60 5.92 -8.36 -12.22
N ILE A 61 4.78 -7.71 -12.44
CA ILE A 61 3.75 -7.56 -11.42
C ILE A 61 2.47 -8.22 -11.91
N THR A 62 1.88 -9.07 -11.08
CA THR A 62 0.64 -9.80 -11.39
C THR A 62 -0.47 -9.30 -10.49
N PHE A 63 -1.61 -8.94 -11.09
CA PHE A 63 -2.83 -8.57 -10.39
C PHE A 63 -3.92 -9.58 -10.74
N GLU A 64 -4.37 -10.35 -9.75
CA GLU A 64 -5.46 -11.30 -9.93
C GLU A 64 -6.74 -10.58 -10.39
N GLU A 65 -7.53 -11.21 -11.27
CA GLU A 65 -8.82 -10.66 -11.71
C GLU A 65 -9.72 -10.29 -10.52
N LYS A 66 -9.76 -11.13 -9.49
CA LYS A 66 -10.55 -10.91 -8.27
C LYS A 66 -10.07 -9.68 -7.48
N TYR A 67 -8.76 -9.50 -7.34
CA TYR A 67 -8.16 -8.31 -6.73
C TYR A 67 -8.53 -7.04 -7.50
N LEU A 68 -8.40 -7.07 -8.83
CA LEU A 68 -8.72 -5.91 -9.67
C LEU A 68 -10.19 -5.50 -9.51
N HIS A 69 -11.11 -6.46 -9.48
CA HIS A 69 -12.52 -6.17 -9.24
C HIS A 69 -12.77 -5.62 -7.84
N TRP A 70 -12.08 -6.13 -6.82
CA TRP A 70 -12.24 -5.67 -5.44
C TRP A 70 -11.73 -4.23 -5.23
N GLU A 71 -10.53 -3.91 -5.72
CA GLU A 71 -9.88 -2.61 -5.51
C GLU A 71 -10.41 -1.54 -6.48
N TYR A 72 -10.55 -1.91 -7.77
CA TYR A 72 -10.85 -0.96 -8.85
C TYR A 72 -12.29 -1.09 -9.37
N GLY A 73 -13.04 -2.13 -9.00
CA GLY A 73 -14.42 -2.31 -9.42
C GLY A 73 -14.58 -2.41 -10.93
N ASP A 74 -15.29 -1.42 -11.50
CA ASP A 74 -15.56 -1.26 -12.93
C ASP A 74 -14.68 -0.20 -13.60
N LEU A 75 -13.74 0.39 -12.86
CA LEU A 75 -12.62 1.12 -13.46
C LEU A 75 -11.85 0.13 -14.36
N LEU A 76 -10.90 0.46 -15.21
CA LEU A 76 -10.32 -0.54 -16.17
C LEU A 76 -11.30 -1.14 -17.19
N LYS A 77 -12.61 -0.84 -17.17
CA LYS A 77 -13.52 -1.15 -18.30
C LYS A 77 -13.39 -0.15 -19.44
N ASN A 78 -12.80 1.03 -19.20
CA ASN A 78 -12.56 2.03 -20.23
C ASN A 78 -11.07 2.13 -20.58
N GLU A 79 -10.81 2.41 -21.86
CA GLU A 79 -9.46 2.50 -22.42
C GLU A 79 -8.59 3.54 -21.67
N ARG A 80 -9.18 4.66 -21.26
CA ARG A 80 -8.46 5.72 -20.57
C ARG A 80 -7.87 5.25 -19.24
N GLU A 81 -8.64 4.50 -18.46
CA GLU A 81 -8.21 3.97 -17.17
C GLU A 81 -7.17 2.88 -17.30
N GLU A 82 -7.31 1.97 -18.28
CA GLU A 82 -6.26 0.99 -18.56
C GLU A 82 -4.94 1.67 -18.94
N HIS A 83 -5.00 2.75 -19.72
CA HIS A 83 -3.82 3.56 -20.06
C HIS A 83 -3.23 4.27 -18.83
N MET A 84 -4.09 4.83 -17.96
CA MET A 84 -3.63 5.45 -16.71
C MET A 84 -2.99 4.43 -15.77
N PHE A 85 -3.58 3.25 -15.66
CA PHE A 85 -3.05 2.15 -14.85
C PHE A 85 -1.66 1.72 -15.34
N LEU A 86 -1.49 1.45 -16.64
CA LEU A 86 -0.17 1.17 -17.21
C LEU A 86 0.83 2.33 -16.95
N MET A 87 0.40 3.58 -17.10
CA MET A 87 1.27 4.73 -16.83
C MET A 87 1.74 4.79 -15.37
N ASP A 88 0.88 4.46 -14.43
CA ASP A 88 1.22 4.48 -13.01
C ASP A 88 2.19 3.35 -12.66
N LEU A 89 2.01 2.16 -13.23
CA LEU A 89 2.97 1.05 -13.11
C LEU A 89 4.33 1.40 -13.72
N VAL A 90 4.35 2.01 -14.92
CA VAL A 90 5.59 2.49 -15.55
C VAL A 90 6.27 3.52 -14.65
N ARG A 91 5.53 4.49 -14.09
CA ARG A 91 6.12 5.50 -13.20
C ARG A 91 6.71 4.88 -11.95
N GLN A 92 6.01 3.91 -11.37
CA GLN A 92 6.42 3.23 -10.14
C GLN A 92 7.66 2.34 -10.37
N TYR A 93 7.66 1.53 -11.43
CA TYR A 93 8.65 0.45 -11.59
C TYR A 93 9.77 0.74 -12.58
N ARG A 94 9.73 1.81 -13.39
CA ARG A 94 10.79 2.10 -14.36
C ARG A 94 12.20 2.31 -13.80
N ARG A 95 12.32 2.51 -12.49
CA ARG A 95 13.60 2.67 -11.77
C ARG A 95 14.01 1.40 -11.02
N GLU A 96 13.14 0.40 -11.02
CA GLU A 96 13.38 -0.91 -10.44
C GLU A 96 13.94 -1.86 -11.49
N SER A 97 14.59 -2.93 -11.03
CA SER A 97 14.99 -4.04 -11.89
C SER A 97 14.76 -5.35 -11.16
N HIS A 98 14.39 -6.40 -11.91
CA HIS A 98 14.11 -7.73 -11.39
C HIS A 98 13.06 -7.77 -10.27
N TYR A 99 12.21 -6.74 -10.14
CA TYR A 99 11.18 -6.67 -9.12
C TYR A 99 9.99 -7.55 -9.51
N LYS A 100 9.48 -8.33 -8.56
CA LYS A 100 8.29 -9.16 -8.77
C LYS A 100 7.34 -9.03 -7.61
N ALA A 101 6.07 -8.79 -7.91
CA ALA A 101 5.01 -8.73 -6.92
C ALA A 101 3.72 -9.38 -7.42
N THR A 102 2.92 -9.86 -6.47
CA THR A 102 1.61 -10.46 -6.71
C THR A 102 0.59 -9.77 -5.81
N TYR A 103 -0.58 -9.48 -6.37
CA TYR A 103 -1.73 -8.92 -5.67
C TYR A 103 -2.92 -9.88 -5.89
N GLU A 104 -3.41 -10.48 -4.82
CA GLU A 104 -4.38 -11.58 -4.85
C GLU A 104 -5.47 -11.38 -3.79
N ILE A 105 -6.67 -11.91 -4.05
CA ILE A 105 -7.69 -12.15 -3.03
C ILE A 105 -7.82 -13.66 -2.86
N ASP A 106 -7.34 -14.18 -1.73
CA ASP A 106 -7.29 -15.61 -1.47
C ASP A 106 -8.69 -16.29 -1.44
N ILE A 107 -8.69 -17.60 -1.23
CA ILE A 107 -9.90 -18.42 -1.16
C ILE A 107 -10.82 -18.08 0.03
N PHE A 108 -10.31 -17.38 1.04
CA PHE A 108 -11.05 -16.91 2.20
C PHE A 108 -11.50 -15.44 2.07
N ASN A 109 -11.24 -14.81 0.92
CA ASN A 109 -11.49 -13.40 0.64
C ASN A 109 -10.57 -12.44 1.41
N ASN A 110 -9.37 -12.89 1.77
CA ASN A 110 -8.33 -12.02 2.32
C ASN A 110 -7.51 -11.44 1.17
N LEU A 111 -7.17 -10.16 1.29
CA LEU A 111 -6.16 -9.53 0.45
C LEU A 111 -4.78 -10.07 0.82
N VAL A 112 -4.04 -10.55 -0.17
CA VAL A 112 -2.65 -10.98 -0.04
C VAL A 112 -1.80 -10.25 -1.07
N ILE A 113 -0.78 -9.53 -0.60
CA ILE A 113 0.22 -8.87 -1.45
C ILE A 113 1.59 -9.36 -1.03
N GLU A 114 2.39 -9.84 -1.97
CA GLU A 114 3.75 -10.30 -1.68
C GLU A 114 4.72 -9.91 -2.79
N ASP A 115 5.99 -9.74 -2.44
CA ASP A 115 7.04 -9.46 -3.41
C ASP A 115 8.32 -10.28 -3.22
N ASN A 116 9.20 -10.21 -4.21
CA ASN A 116 10.49 -10.89 -4.18
C ASN A 116 11.57 -10.15 -3.37
N ARG A 117 11.20 -9.13 -2.60
CA ARG A 117 12.05 -8.37 -1.68
C ARG A 117 11.63 -8.58 -0.21
N SER A 118 10.94 -9.68 0.07
CA SER A 118 10.54 -10.09 1.41
C SER A 118 9.52 -9.16 2.06
N TYR A 119 8.71 -8.47 1.26
CA TYR A 119 7.49 -7.83 1.71
C TYR A 119 6.30 -8.79 1.59
N LYS A 120 5.43 -8.78 2.59
CA LYS A 120 4.13 -9.46 2.57
C LYS A 120 3.09 -8.65 3.35
N LEU A 121 1.90 -8.50 2.80
CA LEU A 121 0.71 -7.93 3.44
C LEU A 121 -0.43 -8.94 3.34
N GLU A 122 -1.10 -9.19 4.45
CA GLU A 122 -2.36 -9.92 4.52
C GLU A 122 -3.41 -9.07 5.24
N VAL A 123 -4.58 -8.89 4.62
CA VAL A 123 -5.72 -8.20 5.23
C VAL A 123 -6.96 -9.06 5.11
N GLY A 124 -7.59 -9.38 6.24
CA GLY A 124 -8.69 -10.34 6.28
C GLY A 124 -9.61 -10.19 7.48
N GLU A 125 -10.81 -10.76 7.37
CA GLU A 125 -11.79 -10.86 8.45
C GLU A 125 -11.85 -12.31 8.95
N ASP A 126 -11.68 -12.52 10.25
CA ASP A 126 -11.81 -13.85 10.86
C ASP A 126 -13.28 -14.26 11.02
N ILE A 127 -13.51 -15.51 11.48
CA ILE A 127 -14.86 -16.05 11.68
C ILE A 127 -15.68 -15.32 12.77
N PHE A 128 -15.04 -14.50 13.61
CA PHE A 128 -15.68 -13.71 14.65
C PHE A 128 -15.99 -12.28 14.19
N GLY A 129 -15.55 -11.91 13.00
CA GLY A 129 -15.70 -10.59 12.42
C GLY A 129 -14.60 -9.61 12.83
N ASN A 130 -13.44 -10.11 13.27
CA ASN A 130 -12.29 -9.28 13.58
C ASN A 130 -11.47 -9.08 12.31
N ILE A 131 -11.12 -7.83 12.02
CA ILE A 131 -10.33 -7.49 10.83
C ILE A 131 -8.88 -7.37 11.24
N THR A 132 -8.00 -8.14 10.62
CA THR A 132 -6.55 -8.09 10.86
C THR A 132 -5.83 -7.55 9.64
N HIS A 133 -4.95 -6.58 9.86
CA HIS A 133 -3.96 -6.12 8.91
C HIS A 133 -2.60 -6.58 9.39
N GLU A 134 -1.99 -7.51 8.67
CA GLU A 134 -0.67 -8.07 8.98
C GLU A 134 0.31 -7.73 7.88
N GLU A 135 1.44 -7.11 8.24
CA GLU A 135 2.54 -6.78 7.34
C GLU A 135 3.82 -7.45 7.84
N SER A 136 4.63 -7.96 6.91
CA SER A 136 5.94 -8.55 7.20
C SER A 136 6.98 -8.02 6.23
N ILE A 137 8.09 -7.52 6.77
CA ILE A 137 9.23 -7.01 5.99
C ILE A 137 10.50 -7.64 6.52
N ASN A 138 11.21 -8.39 5.66
CA ASN A 138 12.45 -9.09 6.05
C ASN A 138 12.28 -9.94 7.33
N GLY A 139 11.12 -10.58 7.50
CA GLY A 139 10.79 -11.40 8.68
C GLY A 139 10.35 -10.62 9.93
N HIS A 140 10.29 -9.29 9.87
CA HIS A 140 9.70 -8.46 10.92
C HIS A 140 8.21 -8.32 10.64
N ARG A 141 7.41 -8.99 11.46
CA ARG A 141 5.95 -9.01 11.40
C ARG A 141 5.39 -7.93 12.33
N ILE A 142 4.40 -7.21 11.82
CA ILE A 142 3.49 -6.37 12.60
C ILE A 142 2.05 -6.73 12.22
N ALA A 143 1.15 -6.72 13.19
CA ALA A 143 -0.26 -6.96 12.99
C ALA A 143 -1.09 -5.99 13.82
N ILE A 144 -2.13 -5.43 13.21
CA ILE A 144 -3.18 -4.67 13.89
C ILE A 144 -4.50 -5.39 13.66
N THR A 145 -5.13 -5.82 14.75
CA THR A 145 -6.47 -6.42 14.72
C THR A 145 -7.48 -5.45 15.31
N ARG A 146 -8.56 -5.21 14.57
CA ARG A 146 -9.77 -4.55 15.06
C ARG A 146 -10.79 -5.61 15.38
N GLU A 147 -11.19 -5.65 16.64
CA GLU A 147 -12.27 -6.52 17.09
C GLU A 147 -13.62 -5.90 16.78
N LYS A 148 -14.62 -6.77 16.65
CA LYS A 148 -16.00 -6.39 16.30
C LYS A 148 -16.65 -5.40 17.30
N ASP A 149 -16.24 -5.45 18.56
CA ASP A 149 -16.72 -4.56 19.62
C ASP A 149 -15.97 -3.22 19.69
N GLY A 150 -15.01 -3.00 18.78
CA GLY A 150 -14.17 -1.81 18.71
C GLY A 150 -12.83 -1.96 19.43
N GLY A 151 -12.54 -3.12 20.03
CA GLY A 151 -11.22 -3.41 20.57
C GLY A 151 -10.12 -3.33 19.51
N LEU A 152 -8.93 -2.93 19.93
CA LEU A 152 -7.75 -2.84 19.08
C LEU A 152 -6.60 -3.61 19.70
N ILE A 153 -5.92 -4.42 18.89
CA ILE A 153 -4.77 -5.20 19.29
C ILE A 153 -3.62 -4.91 18.33
N TYR A 154 -2.43 -4.68 18.88
CA TYR A 154 -1.18 -4.62 18.15
C TYR A 154 -0.29 -5.79 18.56
N GLU A 155 0.31 -6.46 17.58
CA GLU A 155 1.29 -7.52 17.80
C GLU A 155 2.46 -7.37 16.85
N SER A 156 3.67 -7.51 17.37
CA SER A 156 4.89 -7.68 16.58
C SER A 156 5.67 -8.90 17.06
N ASN A 157 6.85 -9.13 16.49
CA ASN A 157 7.73 -10.21 16.96
C ASN A 157 8.09 -10.11 18.46
N SER A 158 8.10 -8.91 19.03
CA SER A 158 8.63 -8.66 20.38
C SER A 158 7.70 -7.87 21.30
N GLN A 159 6.66 -7.23 20.75
CA GLN A 159 5.80 -6.32 21.49
C GLN A 159 4.34 -6.62 21.22
N LYS A 160 3.51 -6.31 22.21
CA LYS A 160 2.06 -6.42 22.12
C LYS A 160 1.42 -5.26 22.87
N ALA A 161 0.32 -4.74 22.36
CA ALA A 161 -0.56 -3.84 23.09
C ALA A 161 -2.02 -4.13 22.76
N SER A 162 -2.91 -3.77 23.67
CA SER A 162 -4.35 -3.79 23.43
C SER A 162 -5.00 -2.53 23.99
N LEU A 163 -6.10 -2.14 23.35
CA LEU A 163 -7.04 -1.14 23.83
C LEU A 163 -8.44 -1.73 23.68
N GLN A 164 -9.04 -2.13 24.80
CA GLN A 164 -10.27 -2.91 24.82
C GLN A 164 -11.13 -2.52 26.02
N LYS A 165 -12.40 -2.91 26.02
CA LYS A 165 -13.26 -2.75 27.20
C LYS A 165 -13.09 -3.91 28.17
N ASP A 166 -13.17 -3.61 29.46
CA ASP A 166 -13.35 -4.63 30.49
C ASP A 166 -14.81 -5.06 30.64
N ILE A 167 -15.06 -6.00 31.56
CA ILE A 167 -16.39 -6.52 31.89
C ILE A 167 -17.35 -5.46 32.48
N PHE A 168 -16.88 -4.23 32.74
CA PHE A 168 -17.65 -3.11 33.26
C PHE A 168 -17.73 -1.95 32.26
N ASP A 169 -17.50 -2.21 30.96
CA ASP A 169 -17.52 -1.23 29.87
C ASP A 169 -16.47 -0.10 29.98
N ARG A 170 -15.41 -0.30 30.76
CA ARG A 170 -14.31 0.68 30.88
C ARG A 170 -13.22 0.37 29.87
N TRP A 171 -12.74 1.38 29.17
CA TRP A 171 -11.58 1.23 28.29
C TRP A 171 -10.31 1.01 29.10
N ILE A 172 -9.55 0.00 28.68
CA ILE A 172 -8.27 -0.38 29.24
C ILE A 172 -7.25 -0.44 28.11
N TYR A 173 -6.13 0.25 28.30
CA TYR A 173 -4.91 0.04 27.52
C TYR A 173 -3.94 -0.82 28.34
N GLU A 174 -3.40 -1.87 27.72
CA GLU A 174 -2.35 -2.73 28.29
C GLU A 174 -1.27 -2.98 27.25
N ASP A 175 -0.02 -3.12 27.68
CA ASP A 175 1.08 -3.47 26.77
C ASP A 175 2.13 -4.42 27.37
N SER A 176 3.02 -4.90 26.51
CA SER A 176 4.09 -5.83 26.87
C SER A 176 5.21 -5.21 27.71
N ARG A 177 5.13 -3.92 28.04
CA ARG A 177 6.04 -3.24 28.99
C ARG A 177 5.40 -3.06 30.36
N GLU A 178 4.30 -3.77 30.63
CA GLU A 178 3.55 -3.72 31.88
C GLU A 178 2.85 -2.37 32.13
N ASN A 179 2.68 -1.54 31.10
CA ASN A 179 1.84 -0.35 31.24
C ASN A 179 0.37 -0.77 31.25
N LYS A 180 -0.40 -0.16 32.16
CA LYS A 180 -1.85 -0.35 32.25
C LYS A 180 -2.55 0.97 32.53
N LEU A 181 -3.43 1.39 31.64
CA LEU A 181 -4.28 2.58 31.82
C LEU A 181 -5.74 2.16 31.83
N VAL A 182 -6.49 2.61 32.84
CA VAL A 182 -7.92 2.37 32.95
C VAL A 182 -8.65 3.70 32.89
N PHE A 183 -9.59 3.83 31.96
CA PHE A 183 -10.34 5.05 31.73
C PHE A 183 -11.75 4.95 32.31
N THR A 184 -12.18 6.03 32.96
CA THR A 184 -13.60 6.23 33.26
C THR A 184 -14.31 6.71 32.01
N ASN A 185 -15.64 6.59 31.94
CA ASN A 185 -16.43 7.09 30.81
C ASN A 185 -16.14 8.58 30.52
N THR A 186 -15.95 9.39 31.56
CA THR A 186 -15.65 10.81 31.42
C THR A 186 -14.24 11.07 30.85
N SER A 187 -13.22 10.36 31.35
CA SER A 187 -11.86 10.53 30.83
C SER A 187 -11.75 9.97 29.40
N TRP A 188 -12.47 8.89 29.10
CA TRP A 188 -12.55 8.34 27.75
C TRP A 188 -13.20 9.32 26.75
N ALA A 189 -14.35 9.89 27.10
CA ALA A 189 -15.02 10.89 26.26
C ALA A 189 -14.13 12.12 25.97
N ASN A 190 -13.22 12.46 26.89
CA ASN A 190 -12.22 13.51 26.65
C ASN A 190 -11.14 13.06 25.65
N MET A 191 -10.70 11.80 25.69
CA MET A 191 -9.79 11.25 24.69
C MET A 191 -10.44 11.22 23.31
N GLU A 192 -11.68 10.76 23.21
CA GLU A 192 -12.43 10.77 21.94
C GLU A 192 -12.55 12.18 21.37
N ARG A 193 -12.85 13.19 22.20
CA ARG A 193 -12.90 14.59 21.76
C ARG A 193 -11.55 15.10 21.26
N LYS A 194 -10.44 14.65 21.86
CA LYS A 194 -9.09 15.12 21.54
C LYS A 194 -8.54 14.47 20.27
N TYR A 195 -8.69 13.16 20.13
CA TYR A 195 -8.05 12.36 19.07
C TYR A 195 -9.02 11.98 17.93
N GLY A 196 -10.33 11.96 18.19
CA GLY A 196 -11.40 11.74 17.22
C GLY A 196 -11.82 10.29 17.07
N ASN A 197 -10.91 9.32 17.13
CA ASN A 197 -11.22 7.90 17.01
C ASN A 197 -10.28 7.02 17.87
N HIS A 198 -10.66 5.76 18.05
CA HIS A 198 -9.97 4.84 18.96
C HIS A 198 -8.59 4.44 18.44
N GLU A 199 -8.40 4.40 17.13
CA GLU A 199 -7.14 4.05 16.47
C GLU A 199 -6.07 5.12 16.73
N ARG A 200 -6.45 6.40 16.67
CA ARG A 200 -5.54 7.50 17.01
C ARG A 200 -5.22 7.55 18.49
N ILE A 201 -6.18 7.21 19.35
CA ILE A 201 -5.94 7.07 20.79
C ILE A 201 -4.96 5.93 21.05
N PHE A 202 -5.18 4.78 20.41
CA PHE A 202 -4.34 3.60 20.55
C PHE A 202 -2.92 3.86 20.03
N GLN A 203 -2.79 4.45 18.84
CA GLN A 203 -1.50 4.87 18.29
C GLN A 203 -0.77 5.80 19.24
N HIS A 204 -1.47 6.79 19.79
CA HIS A 204 -0.86 7.71 20.75
C HIS A 204 -0.32 6.99 21.99
N PHE A 205 -1.05 6.00 22.53
CA PHE A 205 -0.54 5.22 23.67
C PHE A 205 0.65 4.35 23.28
N MET A 206 0.64 3.72 22.11
CA MET A 206 1.79 2.95 21.64
C MET A 206 3.03 3.85 21.49
N ASP A 207 2.89 5.03 20.88
CA ASP A 207 4.00 5.98 20.70
C ASP A 207 4.57 6.44 22.04
N GLU A 208 3.70 6.78 23.00
CA GLU A 208 4.09 7.35 24.29
C GLU A 208 4.50 6.33 25.34
N LEU A 209 4.13 5.04 25.20
CA LEU A 209 4.31 4.03 26.25
C LEU A 209 5.05 2.79 25.77
N LEU A 210 4.66 2.25 24.61
CA LEU A 210 5.23 1.02 24.07
C LEU A 210 6.56 1.28 23.36
N PHE A 211 6.58 2.23 22.43
CA PHE A 211 7.70 2.52 21.54
C PHE A 211 8.71 3.53 22.10
N ILE A 212 8.60 3.92 23.38
CA ILE A 212 9.61 4.78 24.01
C ILE A 212 10.97 4.10 23.90
N GLU A 213 11.85 4.61 23.05
CA GLU A 213 13.26 4.25 23.08
C GLU A 213 13.84 4.73 24.41
N ASN A 214 14.61 3.88 25.09
CA ASN A 214 15.40 4.27 26.26
C ASN A 214 16.44 5.30 25.83
N ASN A 215 16.06 6.57 25.72
CA ASN A 215 16.98 7.64 25.42
C ASN A 215 17.73 7.95 26.72
N PRO A 216 19.04 7.66 26.86
CA PRO A 216 19.76 8.05 28.05
C PRO A 216 19.77 9.58 28.11
N SER A 217 19.04 10.11 29.09
CA SER A 217 19.02 11.48 29.64
C SER A 217 19.81 12.56 28.88
N PRO A 218 19.22 13.75 28.63
CA PRO A 218 19.91 14.83 27.92
C PRO A 218 21.23 15.16 28.63
N ARG A 219 22.34 14.98 27.92
CA ARG A 219 23.68 15.38 28.40
C ARG A 219 23.59 16.81 28.91
N ILE A 220 23.80 16.97 30.21
CA ILE A 220 24.04 18.25 30.88
C ILE A 220 25.06 19.00 30.03
N ARG A 221 24.64 20.10 29.40
CA ARG A 221 25.57 21.04 28.78
C ARG A 221 26.44 21.61 29.90
N ARG A 222 27.65 21.07 30.05
CA ARG A 222 28.70 21.76 30.79
C ARG A 222 28.94 23.09 30.06
N SER A 223 28.63 24.19 30.73
CA SER A 223 29.16 25.49 30.35
C SER A 223 30.68 25.35 30.31
N ARG A 224 31.30 25.74 29.19
CA ARG A 224 32.70 26.11 29.22
C ARG A 224 32.73 27.59 29.47
N ASP A 225 33.08 27.94 30.70
CA ASP A 225 33.85 29.13 30.97
C ASP A 225 35.18 29.02 30.21
N HIS A 226 35.48 30.05 29.41
CA HIS A 226 36.77 30.69 29.14
C HIS A 226 36.69 31.50 27.85
#